data_AF-A0A7C9LC43-F1
#
_entry.id   AF-A0A7C9LC43-F1
#
_cell.length_a   1.000
_cell.length_b   1.000
_cell.length_c   1.000
_cell.angle_alpha   90.00
_cell.angle_beta   90.00
_cell.angle_gamma   90.00
#
_symmetry.space_group_name_H-M   'P 1'
#
loop_
_entity.id
_entity.type
_entity.pdbx_description
1 polymer ?
#
loop_
_entity_poly.entity_id
_entity_poly.type
_entity_poly.pdbx_seq_one_letter_code
_entity_poly.pdbx_strand_id
1 'polypeptide(L)'
;MSARMEPRSRRFLLGSYTPDGPAPAVHLAERSADGTWRIVTSATASNPSFVARSGDLVFAVLENASGSVASYRLDGDEITPIAVVEHGEADPCHVVAAPQLGVVLVANYTSGSITAVPVDDAGALGTPVTLPLPAGGGPVPDRQEGPHAHEIVATPWGTHVVSNLGGDAIHEFAVEHGADGAPALRITRTLDVPPGTGPRHMVVRGGLLHVVGELDGDLHTFEVDASSFRPAGSTPTVARASSGPDDVVQPSHLDHAPSGRLLTALVRGRDTVSVFEATDAAHPRLAEEHAIGASWPRHHAHLDDRTVAVAAQLGDALVEVDLVTGATRRVLDLTAPTCVLPID
;
A
#
# COMPACT_ATOMS: atom_id res chain seq x y z
N MET A 1 16.53 28.14 19.58
CA MET A 1 17.56 27.09 19.57
C MET A 1 16.85 25.78 19.31
N SER A 2 16.87 25.29 18.08
CA SER A 2 16.29 23.99 17.73
C SER A 2 17.22 22.91 18.26
N ALA A 3 16.74 22.07 19.17
CA ALA A 3 17.48 20.90 19.58
C ALA A 3 17.70 20.03 18.33
N ARG A 4 18.95 19.89 17.89
CA ARG A 4 19.30 18.87 16.88
C ARG A 4 18.88 17.53 17.49
N MET A 5 17.83 16.94 16.94
CA MET A 5 17.46 15.58 17.26
C MET A 5 18.61 14.70 16.79
N GLU A 6 19.33 14.06 17.72
CA GLU A 6 20.39 13.11 17.38
C GLU A 6 19.80 12.05 16.44
N PRO A 7 20.49 11.69 15.34
CA PRO A 7 19.98 10.71 14.39
C PRO A 7 19.79 9.37 15.12
N ARG A 8 18.54 8.92 15.20
CA ARG A 8 18.16 7.64 15.82
C ARG A 8 18.12 6.56 14.75
N SER A 9 18.40 5.31 15.14
CA SER A 9 18.05 4.18 14.29
C SER A 9 16.55 4.17 14.02
N ARG A 10 16.17 3.73 12.82
CA ARG A 10 14.78 3.56 12.40
C ARG A 10 14.53 2.10 12.01
N ARG A 11 13.35 1.59 12.32
CA ARG A 11 12.93 0.22 12.05
C ARG A 11 11.82 0.18 11.02
N PHE A 12 11.83 -0.91 10.27
CA PHE A 12 10.89 -1.15 9.18
C PHE A 12 10.46 -2.61 9.19
N LEU A 13 9.19 -2.86 8.88
CA LEU A 13 8.72 -4.17 8.46
C LEU A 13 8.77 -4.24 6.94
N LEU A 14 9.32 -5.32 6.41
CA LEU A 14 9.39 -5.56 4.96
C LEU A 14 8.60 -6.82 4.62
N GLY A 15 7.85 -6.74 3.52
CA GLY A 15 7.16 -7.87 2.90
C GLY A 15 7.72 -8.15 1.51
N SER A 16 7.66 -9.41 1.09
CA SER A 16 8.20 -9.90 -0.18
C SER A 16 7.30 -10.97 -0.81
N TYR A 17 7.36 -11.13 -2.13
CA TYR A 17 6.95 -12.38 -2.76
C TYR A 17 7.99 -13.48 -2.51
N THR A 18 7.55 -14.73 -2.59
CA THR A 18 8.37 -15.93 -2.44
C THR A 18 8.08 -16.90 -3.60
N PRO A 19 8.56 -16.60 -4.83
CA PRO A 19 8.18 -17.34 -6.04
C PRO A 19 8.56 -18.82 -5.99
N ASP A 20 9.60 -19.17 -5.24
CA ASP A 20 10.11 -20.55 -5.08
C ASP A 20 9.50 -21.29 -3.87
N GLY A 21 8.41 -20.76 -3.31
CA GLY A 21 7.73 -21.29 -2.12
C GLY A 21 8.13 -20.61 -0.81
N PRO A 22 7.61 -21.06 0.35
CA PRO A 22 7.78 -20.37 1.62
C PRO A 22 9.26 -20.12 1.98
N ALA A 23 9.57 -18.87 2.32
CA ALA A 23 10.92 -18.41 2.66
C ALA A 23 10.86 -17.34 3.77
N PRO A 24 11.98 -17.00 4.43
CA PRO A 24 12.06 -15.82 5.28
C PRO A 24 11.71 -14.57 4.45
N ALA A 25 10.52 -14.00 4.68
CA ALA A 25 9.92 -12.99 3.79
C ALA A 25 9.09 -11.92 4.52
N VAL A 26 8.84 -12.09 5.82
CA VAL A 26 8.43 -11.01 6.73
C VAL A 26 9.66 -10.61 7.50
N HIS A 27 10.23 -9.44 7.22
CA HIS A 27 11.49 -9.02 7.82
C HIS A 27 11.29 -7.85 8.78
N LEU A 28 12.01 -7.88 9.90
CA LEU A 28 12.35 -6.67 10.64
C LEU A 28 13.69 -6.15 10.11
N ALA A 29 13.71 -4.93 9.59
CA ALA A 29 14.91 -4.25 9.16
C ALA A 29 15.22 -3.05 10.06
N GLU A 30 16.50 -2.73 10.21
CA GLU A 30 16.97 -1.54 10.92
C GLU A 30 17.87 -0.71 10.01
N ARG A 31 17.64 0.59 10.00
CA ARG A 31 18.50 1.60 9.42
C ARG A 31 19.19 2.37 10.55
N SER A 32 20.51 2.29 10.65
CA SER A 32 21.29 3.06 11.62
C SER A 32 21.39 4.54 11.23
N ALA A 33 21.87 5.35 12.18
CA ALA A 33 22.05 6.80 12.02
C ALA A 33 22.95 7.19 10.84
N ASP A 34 23.95 6.37 10.53
CA ASP A 34 24.86 6.53 9.37
C ASP A 34 24.25 6.06 8.04
N GLY A 35 23.00 5.57 8.08
CA GLY A 35 22.27 5.08 6.92
C GLY A 35 22.62 3.65 6.52
N THR A 36 23.33 2.87 7.33
CA THR A 36 23.53 1.44 7.09
C THR A 36 22.23 0.68 7.35
N TRP A 37 21.88 -0.27 6.48
CA TRP A 37 20.71 -1.14 6.65
C TRP A 37 21.13 -2.56 7.00
N ARG A 38 20.33 -3.23 7.80
CA ARG A 38 20.45 -4.67 8.07
C ARG A 38 19.09 -5.31 8.29
N ILE A 39 18.98 -6.60 7.97
CA ILE A 39 17.89 -7.44 8.47
C ILE A 39 18.21 -7.83 9.92
N VAL A 40 17.28 -7.57 10.83
CA VAL A 40 17.37 -7.89 12.26
C VAL A 40 16.91 -9.32 12.49
N THR A 41 15.72 -9.65 12.00
CA THR A 41 15.10 -10.97 12.10
C THR A 41 14.14 -11.17 10.94
N SER A 42 13.66 -12.40 10.76
CA SER A 42 12.70 -12.73 9.71
C SER A 42 11.83 -13.90 10.12
N ALA A 43 10.57 -13.86 9.70
CA ALA A 43 9.66 -14.99 9.79
C ALA A 43 9.44 -15.61 8.40
N THR A 44 9.35 -16.94 8.35
CA THR A 44 9.04 -17.68 7.13
C THR A 44 7.56 -17.56 6.80
N ALA A 45 7.24 -17.21 5.56
CA ALA A 45 5.88 -17.10 5.05
C ALA A 45 5.84 -17.36 3.54
N SER A 46 4.64 -17.59 2.99
CA SER A 46 4.42 -17.71 1.54
C SER A 46 3.78 -16.44 1.02
N ASN A 47 4.51 -15.70 0.17
CA ASN A 47 4.09 -14.45 -0.43
C ASN A 47 3.52 -13.40 0.56
N PRO A 48 4.23 -13.04 1.65
CA PRO A 48 3.84 -11.94 2.52
C PRO A 48 3.98 -10.57 1.84
N SER A 49 3.17 -10.31 0.81
CA SER A 49 3.39 -9.21 -0.13
C SER A 49 3.11 -7.82 0.46
N PHE A 50 2.28 -7.76 1.51
CA PHE A 50 1.97 -6.54 2.24
C PHE A 50 1.90 -6.81 3.74
N VAL A 51 2.41 -5.87 4.54
CA VAL A 51 2.42 -5.96 6.01
C VAL A 51 1.75 -4.74 6.64
N ALA A 52 1.11 -4.96 7.79
CA ALA A 52 0.55 -3.92 8.64
C ALA A 52 0.97 -4.16 10.09
N ARG A 53 0.87 -3.11 10.92
CA ARG A 53 1.20 -3.18 12.35
C ARG A 53 0.13 -2.50 13.20
N SER A 54 -0.14 -3.08 14.36
CA SER A 54 -0.92 -2.45 15.44
C SER A 54 -0.30 -2.79 16.79
N GLY A 55 0.34 -1.82 17.45
CA GLY A 55 1.05 -2.08 18.71
C GLY A 55 2.21 -3.04 18.51
N ASP A 56 2.25 -4.13 19.28
CA ASP A 56 3.21 -5.23 19.13
C ASP A 56 2.76 -6.31 18.13
N LEU A 57 1.57 -6.19 17.54
CA LEU A 57 1.08 -7.13 16.53
C LEU A 57 1.46 -6.69 15.12
N VAL A 58 1.90 -7.66 14.32
CA VAL A 58 2.17 -7.53 12.89
C VAL A 58 1.24 -8.46 12.13
N PHE A 59 0.72 -7.97 11.01
CA PHE A 59 -0.15 -8.74 10.13
C PHE A 59 0.46 -8.76 8.74
N ALA A 60 0.33 -9.88 8.03
CA ALA A 60 0.73 -10.00 6.64
C ALA A 60 -0.40 -10.66 5.85
N VAL A 61 -0.71 -10.13 4.67
CA VAL A 61 -1.43 -10.91 3.66
C VAL A 61 -0.50 -11.97 3.11
N LEU A 62 -0.99 -13.18 2.91
CA LEU A 62 -0.28 -14.23 2.18
C LEU A 62 -0.92 -14.33 0.79
N GLU A 63 -0.33 -13.63 -0.17
CA GLU A 63 -0.86 -13.43 -1.52
C GLU A 63 -0.75 -14.72 -2.36
N ASN A 64 -1.70 -15.62 -2.15
CA ASN A 64 -1.81 -16.91 -2.82
C ASN A 64 -3.22 -17.09 -3.39
N ALA A 65 -3.39 -18.07 -4.28
CA ALA A 65 -4.68 -18.37 -4.90
C ALA A 65 -5.80 -18.70 -3.89
N SER A 66 -5.47 -19.32 -2.76
CA SER A 66 -6.32 -19.31 -1.56
C SER A 66 -5.66 -18.41 -0.53
N GLY A 67 -6.17 -17.19 -0.41
CA GLY A 67 -5.60 -16.13 0.41
C GLY A 67 -5.71 -16.42 1.90
N SER A 68 -4.70 -15.96 2.63
CA SER A 68 -4.66 -16.03 4.08
C SER A 68 -4.15 -14.74 4.68
N VAL A 69 -4.46 -14.53 5.97
CA VAL A 69 -3.79 -13.54 6.81
C VAL A 69 -3.00 -14.26 7.88
N ALA A 70 -1.75 -13.83 8.08
CA ALA A 70 -0.92 -14.26 9.18
C ALA A 70 -0.76 -13.15 10.21
N SER A 71 -0.72 -13.51 11.50
CA SER A 71 -0.39 -12.61 12.59
C SER A 71 0.90 -13.04 13.27
N TYR A 72 1.66 -12.05 13.75
CA TYR A 72 2.93 -12.21 14.43
C TYR A 72 3.00 -11.27 15.63
N ARG A 73 3.79 -11.63 16.64
CA ARG A 73 4.20 -10.74 17.72
C ARG A 73 5.57 -10.16 17.39
N LEU A 74 5.71 -8.85 17.52
CA LEU A 74 6.96 -8.13 17.46
C LEU A 74 7.37 -7.73 18.89
N ASP A 75 8.35 -8.43 19.44
CA ASP A 75 8.93 -8.13 20.76
C ASP A 75 10.42 -7.79 20.60
N GLY A 76 10.74 -6.50 20.66
CA GLY A 76 12.10 -6.00 20.42
C GLY A 76 12.61 -6.37 19.03
N ASP A 77 13.54 -7.33 18.98
CA ASP A 77 14.24 -7.79 17.77
C ASP A 77 13.70 -9.13 17.27
N GLU A 78 12.60 -9.63 17.84
CA GLU A 78 11.98 -10.92 17.50
C GLU A 78 10.62 -10.73 16.81
N ILE A 79 10.39 -11.48 15.73
CA ILE A 79 9.07 -11.64 15.09
C ILE A 79 8.66 -13.09 15.26
N THR A 80 7.66 -13.35 16.09
CA THR A 80 7.17 -14.70 16.41
C THR A 80 5.80 -14.93 15.78
N PRO A 81 5.61 -15.97 14.94
CA PRO A 81 4.29 -16.30 14.40
C PRO A 81 3.27 -16.61 15.50
N ILE A 82 2.03 -16.14 15.35
CA ILE A 82 0.92 -16.39 16.28
C ILE A 82 -0.11 -17.30 15.61
N ALA A 83 -0.73 -16.83 14.53
CA ALA A 83 -1.81 -17.54 13.85
C ALA A 83 -1.78 -17.28 12.34
N VAL A 84 -2.42 -18.17 11.59
CA VAL A 84 -2.72 -17.99 10.17
C VAL A 84 -4.17 -18.41 9.98
N VAL A 85 -4.95 -17.60 9.27
CA VAL A 85 -6.32 -17.95 8.87
C VAL A 85 -6.46 -17.82 7.36
N GLU A 86 -6.91 -18.89 6.73
CA GLU A 86 -7.32 -18.90 5.33
C GLU A 86 -8.74 -18.33 5.23
N HIS A 87 -8.97 -17.41 4.29
CA HIS A 87 -10.28 -16.82 4.06
C HIS A 87 -10.89 -17.21 2.70
N GLY A 88 -10.15 -17.97 1.88
CA GLY A 88 -10.64 -18.55 0.62
C GLY A 88 -10.78 -17.58 -0.54
N GLU A 89 -10.38 -16.31 -0.37
CA GLU A 89 -10.38 -15.30 -1.43
C GLU A 89 -9.03 -15.25 -2.13
N ALA A 90 -9.00 -15.01 -3.44
CA ALA A 90 -7.79 -15.10 -4.23
C ALA A 90 -6.95 -13.83 -4.19
N ASP A 91 -5.64 -14.02 -4.02
CA ASP A 91 -4.58 -13.01 -4.14
C ASP A 91 -4.81 -11.75 -3.27
N PRO A 92 -4.85 -11.90 -1.93
CA PRO A 92 -4.90 -10.76 -1.01
C PRO A 92 -3.64 -9.91 -1.14
N CYS A 93 -3.80 -8.64 -1.52
CA CYS A 93 -2.68 -7.79 -1.93
C CYS A 93 -2.43 -6.60 -0.98
N HIS A 94 -3.33 -6.36 -0.01
CA HIS A 94 -3.20 -5.29 0.97
C HIS A 94 -3.89 -5.64 2.28
N VAL A 95 -3.29 -5.25 3.41
CA VAL A 95 -3.87 -5.37 4.75
C VAL A 95 -3.73 -4.07 5.51
N VAL A 96 -4.76 -3.71 6.27
CA VAL A 96 -4.70 -2.63 7.27
C VAL A 96 -5.25 -3.13 8.60
N ALA A 97 -4.61 -2.74 9.70
CA ALA A 97 -5.11 -3.04 11.04
C ALA A 97 -6.12 -1.95 11.47
N ALA A 98 -7.27 -2.38 11.98
CA ALA A 98 -8.29 -1.50 12.54
C ALA A 98 -8.57 -1.91 14.00
N PRO A 99 -7.63 -1.67 14.94
CA PRO A 99 -7.75 -2.12 16.33
C PRO A 99 -8.98 -1.55 17.05
N GLN A 100 -9.40 -0.32 16.70
CA GLN A 100 -10.63 0.29 17.20
C GLN A 100 -11.91 -0.45 16.79
N LEU A 101 -11.83 -1.31 15.78
CA LEU A 101 -12.89 -2.17 15.30
C LEU A 101 -12.64 -3.65 15.61
N GLY A 102 -11.54 -4.00 16.28
CA GLY A 102 -11.20 -5.39 16.60
C GLY A 102 -10.98 -6.28 15.37
N VAL A 103 -10.59 -5.71 14.22
CA VAL A 103 -10.40 -6.46 12.97
C VAL A 103 -9.12 -6.03 12.25
N VAL A 104 -8.65 -6.90 11.35
CA VAL A 104 -7.80 -6.53 10.22
C VAL A 104 -8.63 -6.61 8.94
N LEU A 105 -8.41 -5.67 8.03
CA LEU A 105 -9.12 -5.55 6.77
C LEU A 105 -8.18 -5.87 5.62
N VAL A 106 -8.65 -6.69 4.68
CA VAL A 106 -7.87 -7.24 3.57
C VAL A 106 -8.54 -6.89 2.25
N ALA A 107 -7.78 -6.42 1.27
CA ALA A 107 -8.22 -6.31 -0.12
C ALA A 107 -7.77 -7.56 -0.89
N ASN A 108 -8.72 -8.24 -1.54
CA ASN A 108 -8.48 -9.44 -2.33
C ASN A 108 -8.55 -9.09 -3.83
N TYR A 109 -7.39 -9.09 -4.49
CA TYR A 109 -7.25 -8.57 -5.85
C TYR A 109 -8.04 -9.38 -6.87
N THR A 110 -7.76 -10.68 -6.96
CA THR A 110 -8.36 -11.53 -7.99
C THR A 110 -9.83 -11.81 -7.69
N SER A 111 -10.18 -11.95 -6.41
CA SER A 111 -11.58 -12.11 -5.98
C SER A 111 -12.43 -10.85 -6.13
N GLY A 112 -11.83 -9.66 -6.13
CA GLY A 112 -12.58 -8.40 -6.12
C GLY A 112 -13.42 -8.23 -4.86
N SER A 113 -12.84 -8.47 -3.68
CA SER A 113 -13.57 -8.49 -2.41
C SER A 113 -12.77 -7.85 -1.26
N ILE A 114 -13.47 -7.53 -0.17
CA ILE A 114 -12.89 -7.09 1.10
C ILE A 114 -13.13 -8.19 2.14
N THR A 115 -12.12 -8.56 2.91
CA THR A 115 -12.29 -9.47 4.05
C THR A 115 -11.99 -8.75 5.37
N ALA A 116 -12.89 -8.88 6.34
CA ALA A 116 -12.63 -8.53 7.73
C ALA A 116 -12.31 -9.80 8.52
N VAL A 117 -11.19 -9.79 9.23
CA VAL A 117 -10.78 -10.88 10.12
C VAL A 117 -10.76 -10.34 11.54
N PRO A 118 -11.61 -10.85 12.46
CA PRO A 118 -11.54 -10.50 13.88
C PRO A 118 -10.16 -10.81 14.46
N VAL A 119 -9.67 -9.92 15.33
CA VAL A 119 -8.38 -10.09 16.01
C VAL A 119 -8.53 -9.75 17.48
N ASP A 120 -8.03 -10.63 18.35
CA ASP A 120 -7.96 -10.36 19.79
C ASP A 120 -6.64 -9.69 20.20
N ASP A 121 -6.55 -9.24 21.46
CA ASP A 121 -5.35 -8.59 22.00
C ASP A 121 -4.10 -9.50 21.99
N ALA A 122 -4.29 -10.83 21.91
CA ALA A 122 -3.20 -11.78 21.81
C ALA A 122 -2.74 -12.02 20.36
N GLY A 123 -3.42 -11.42 19.38
CA GLY A 123 -3.18 -11.59 17.95
C GLY A 123 -3.80 -12.85 17.34
N ALA A 124 -4.68 -13.55 18.07
CA ALA A 124 -5.42 -14.67 17.51
C ALA A 124 -6.44 -14.17 16.47
N LEU A 125 -6.55 -14.91 15.37
CA LEU A 125 -7.42 -14.56 14.24
C LEU A 125 -8.72 -15.36 14.34
N GLY A 126 -9.84 -14.65 14.28
CA GLY A 126 -11.19 -15.23 14.29
C GLY A 126 -11.70 -15.63 12.90
N THR A 127 -12.98 -15.95 12.82
CA THR A 127 -13.64 -16.34 11.56
C THR A 127 -13.74 -15.14 10.60
N PRO A 128 -13.18 -15.23 9.37
CA PRO A 128 -13.27 -14.16 8.38
C PRO A 128 -14.69 -13.91 7.89
N VAL A 129 -15.00 -12.65 7.58
CA VAL A 129 -16.23 -12.23 6.89
C VAL A 129 -15.85 -11.46 5.64
N THR A 130 -16.30 -11.93 4.48
CA THR A 130 -16.00 -11.33 3.18
C THR A 130 -17.20 -10.56 2.63
N LEU A 131 -16.93 -9.40 2.03
CA LEU A 131 -17.85 -8.64 1.21
C LEU A 131 -17.32 -8.54 -0.22
N PRO A 132 -17.99 -9.13 -1.22
CA PRO A 132 -17.70 -8.88 -2.62
C PRO A 132 -17.91 -7.41 -2.98
N LEU A 133 -17.03 -6.85 -3.80
CA LEU A 133 -17.27 -5.54 -4.39
C LEU A 133 -18.42 -5.62 -5.40
N PRO A 134 -19.07 -4.47 -5.73
CA PRO A 134 -20.10 -4.43 -6.73
C PRO A 134 -19.58 -4.99 -8.06
N ALA A 135 -20.37 -5.87 -8.68
CA ALA A 135 -20.04 -6.43 -9.97
C ALA A 135 -19.97 -5.33 -11.04
N GLY A 136 -19.10 -5.53 -12.02
CA GLY A 136 -18.81 -4.55 -13.06
C GLY A 136 -17.42 -4.77 -13.59
N GLY A 137 -17.07 -4.00 -14.62
CA GLY A 137 -15.76 -4.02 -15.25
C GLY A 137 -15.51 -2.69 -15.96
N GLY A 138 -14.33 -2.55 -16.52
CA GLY A 138 -13.85 -1.35 -17.19
C GLY A 138 -13.42 -1.63 -18.63
N PRO A 139 -13.00 -0.59 -19.37
CA PRO A 139 -12.71 -0.69 -20.79
C PRO A 139 -11.38 -1.38 -21.13
N VAL A 140 -10.47 -1.60 -20.17
CA VAL A 140 -9.12 -2.14 -20.44
C VAL A 140 -9.15 -3.68 -20.42
N PRO A 141 -8.95 -4.35 -21.58
CA PRO A 141 -8.95 -5.81 -21.65
C PRO A 141 -7.83 -6.44 -20.85
N ASP A 142 -8.10 -7.65 -20.36
CA ASP A 142 -7.29 -8.50 -19.48
C ASP A 142 -6.96 -7.88 -18.10
N ARG A 143 -7.52 -6.71 -17.79
CA ARG A 143 -7.25 -5.94 -16.56
C ARG A 143 -8.51 -5.52 -15.82
N GLN A 144 -9.67 -5.54 -16.49
CA GLN A 144 -10.92 -4.95 -15.99
C GLN A 144 -12.14 -5.80 -16.35
N GLU A 145 -11.99 -7.13 -16.40
CA GLU A 145 -13.09 -8.09 -16.69
C GLU A 145 -14.10 -8.20 -15.53
N GLY A 146 -13.68 -7.78 -14.35
CA GLY A 146 -14.40 -7.88 -13.10
C GLY A 146 -13.81 -6.93 -12.05
N PRO A 147 -14.36 -6.88 -10.82
CA PRO A 147 -13.79 -6.10 -9.75
C PRO A 147 -12.40 -6.61 -9.33
N HIS A 148 -11.50 -5.68 -9.02
CA HIS A 148 -10.18 -5.98 -8.45
C HIS A 148 -9.89 -5.06 -7.28
N ALA A 149 -10.12 -5.53 -6.05
CA ALA A 149 -9.86 -4.74 -4.84
C ALA A 149 -8.35 -4.57 -4.66
N HIS A 150 -7.84 -3.37 -4.40
CA HIS A 150 -6.39 -3.17 -4.30
C HIS A 150 -5.92 -2.61 -2.96
N GLU A 151 -6.37 -1.44 -2.54
CA GLU A 151 -5.89 -0.82 -1.29
C GLU A 151 -7.05 -0.37 -0.43
N ILE A 152 -6.92 -0.54 0.89
CA ILE A 152 -7.88 -0.07 1.88
C ILE A 152 -7.24 1.06 2.70
N VAL A 153 -7.90 2.21 2.75
CA VAL A 153 -7.46 3.38 3.52
C VAL A 153 -8.57 3.81 4.49
N ALA A 154 -8.21 4.05 5.75
CA ALA A 154 -9.15 4.59 6.72
C ALA A 154 -9.50 6.05 6.40
N THR A 155 -10.76 6.43 6.57
CA THR A 155 -11.18 7.82 6.42
C THR A 155 -11.09 8.57 7.75
N PRO A 156 -10.88 9.90 7.74
CA PRO A 156 -10.89 10.70 8.96
C PRO A 156 -12.23 10.73 9.71
N TRP A 157 -13.32 10.27 9.08
CA TRP A 157 -14.67 10.27 9.65
C TRP A 157 -15.15 8.87 10.07
N GLY A 158 -14.26 7.88 10.13
CA GLY A 158 -14.50 6.60 10.81
C GLY A 158 -14.99 5.45 9.93
N THR A 159 -14.95 5.61 8.61
CA THR A 159 -15.19 4.54 7.61
C THR A 159 -13.87 4.15 6.94
N HIS A 160 -13.95 3.34 5.89
CA HIS A 160 -12.79 2.96 5.07
C HIS A 160 -13.16 3.11 3.59
N VAL A 161 -12.18 3.39 2.76
CA VAL A 161 -12.31 3.32 1.29
C VAL A 161 -11.46 2.19 0.75
N VAL A 162 -11.95 1.51 -0.28
CA VAL A 162 -11.20 0.52 -1.05
C VAL A 162 -11.18 0.90 -2.52
N SER A 163 -10.03 0.80 -3.16
CA SER A 163 -9.90 0.96 -4.61
C SER A 163 -10.32 -0.31 -5.34
N ASN A 164 -11.11 -0.16 -6.40
CA ASN A 164 -11.53 -1.21 -7.31
C ASN A 164 -10.93 -0.93 -8.69
N LEU A 165 -9.73 -1.48 -8.93
CA LEU A 165 -8.99 -1.31 -10.19
C LEU A 165 -9.84 -1.75 -11.37
N GLY A 166 -10.45 -2.94 -11.26
CA GLY A 166 -11.20 -3.54 -12.34
C GLY A 166 -12.52 -2.84 -12.67
N GLY A 167 -13.13 -2.18 -11.68
CA GLY A 167 -14.43 -1.51 -11.83
C GLY A 167 -14.35 0.01 -12.03
N ASP A 168 -13.17 0.61 -12.12
CA ASP A 168 -12.97 2.07 -12.14
C ASP A 168 -13.75 2.80 -11.04
N ALA A 169 -13.64 2.28 -9.81
CA ALA A 169 -14.38 2.83 -8.68
C ALA A 169 -13.57 2.82 -7.39
N ILE A 170 -13.97 3.68 -6.46
CA ILE A 170 -13.58 3.65 -5.05
C ILE A 170 -14.84 3.43 -4.23
N HIS A 171 -14.86 2.36 -3.44
CA HIS A 171 -16.00 2.03 -2.59
C HIS A 171 -15.68 2.41 -1.15
N GLU A 172 -16.53 3.23 -0.55
CA GLU A 172 -16.48 3.45 0.88
C GLU A 172 -17.34 2.43 1.60
N PHE A 173 -16.80 1.81 2.64
CA PHE A 173 -17.49 0.81 3.44
C PHE A 173 -17.34 1.07 4.94
N ALA A 174 -18.31 0.58 5.69
CA ALA A 174 -18.31 0.56 7.15
C ALA A 174 -18.11 -0.88 7.64
N VAL A 175 -17.49 -0.98 8.82
CA VAL A 175 -17.44 -2.20 9.61
C VAL A 175 -18.42 -2.02 10.77
N GLU A 176 -19.47 -2.81 10.77
CA GLU A 176 -20.50 -2.86 11.81
C GLU A 176 -20.31 -4.14 12.63
N HIS A 177 -20.91 -4.23 13.82
CA HIS A 177 -20.85 -5.43 14.64
C HIS A 177 -22.27 -5.93 14.95
N GLY A 178 -22.47 -7.24 14.75
CA GLY A 178 -23.70 -7.93 15.13
C GLY A 178 -23.86 -8.02 16.65
N ALA A 179 -25.04 -8.48 17.09
CA ALA A 179 -25.32 -8.71 18.51
C ALA A 179 -24.42 -9.79 19.14
N ASP A 180 -23.86 -10.68 18.32
CA ASP A 180 -22.90 -11.72 18.66
C ASP A 180 -21.43 -11.24 18.61
N GLY A 181 -21.20 -9.97 18.26
CA GLY A 181 -19.87 -9.40 18.10
C GLY A 181 -19.16 -9.77 16.79
N ALA A 182 -19.82 -10.46 15.86
CA ALA A 182 -19.25 -10.73 14.54
C ALA A 182 -19.21 -9.45 13.69
N PRO A 183 -18.14 -9.18 12.95
CA PRO A 183 -18.09 -8.02 12.06
C PRO A 183 -19.02 -8.23 10.86
N ALA A 184 -19.60 -7.14 10.38
CA ALA A 184 -20.35 -7.08 9.14
C ALA A 184 -19.82 -5.92 8.31
N LEU A 185 -19.58 -6.18 7.03
CA LEU A 185 -19.10 -5.19 6.09
C LEU A 185 -20.25 -4.67 5.24
N ARG A 186 -20.30 -3.36 5.02
CA ARG A 186 -21.33 -2.73 4.19
C ARG A 186 -20.76 -1.57 3.39
N ILE A 187 -20.89 -1.63 2.06
CA ILE A 187 -20.63 -0.48 1.20
C ILE A 187 -21.68 0.60 1.47
N THR A 188 -21.20 1.82 1.69
CA THR A 188 -21.97 2.99 2.07
C THR A 188 -22.05 4.01 0.94
N ARG A 189 -20.98 4.16 0.16
CA ARG A 189 -20.89 5.04 -1.00
C ARG A 189 -19.97 4.43 -2.05
N THR A 190 -20.17 4.82 -3.30
CA THR A 190 -19.27 4.53 -4.42
C THR A 190 -18.94 5.85 -5.09
N LEU A 191 -17.65 6.04 -5.38
CA LEU A 191 -17.13 7.09 -6.23
C LEU A 191 -16.62 6.42 -7.51
N ASP A 192 -17.24 6.74 -8.64
CA ASP A 192 -16.71 6.31 -9.94
C ASP A 192 -15.54 7.23 -10.34
N VAL A 193 -14.47 6.64 -10.86
CA VAL A 193 -13.36 7.37 -11.48
C VAL A 193 -13.47 7.27 -13.01
N PRO A 194 -12.71 8.07 -13.79
CA PRO A 194 -12.77 7.98 -15.24
C PRO A 194 -12.57 6.53 -15.76
N PRO A 195 -13.31 6.10 -16.80
CA PRO A 195 -13.13 4.76 -17.35
C PRO A 195 -11.70 4.53 -17.87
N GLY A 196 -11.12 3.38 -17.51
CA GLY A 196 -9.76 2.98 -17.83
C GLY A 196 -8.71 3.51 -16.84
N THR A 197 -9.10 4.14 -15.74
CA THR A 197 -8.16 4.62 -14.73
C THR A 197 -7.46 3.48 -14.00
N GLY A 198 -8.21 2.46 -13.58
CA GLY A 198 -7.70 1.40 -12.74
C GLY A 198 -7.13 1.91 -11.42
N PRO A 199 -7.97 2.48 -10.52
CA PRO A 199 -7.50 3.07 -9.27
C PRO A 199 -6.76 2.04 -8.43
N ARG A 200 -5.56 2.38 -7.97
CA ARG A 200 -4.66 1.46 -7.25
C ARG A 200 -4.44 1.92 -5.81
N HIS A 201 -3.32 2.56 -5.50
CA HIS A 201 -3.07 3.11 -4.16
C HIS A 201 -3.57 4.56 -4.06
N MET A 202 -3.94 4.94 -2.85
CA MET A 202 -4.67 6.13 -2.47
C MET A 202 -4.07 6.74 -1.21
N VAL A 203 -4.23 8.06 -1.07
CA VAL A 203 -3.95 8.74 0.19
C VAL A 203 -5.12 9.66 0.51
N VAL A 204 -5.64 9.56 1.75
CA VAL A 204 -6.70 10.45 2.26
C VAL A 204 -6.09 11.38 3.30
N ARG A 205 -6.02 12.69 3.00
CA ARG A 205 -5.43 13.69 3.90
C ARG A 205 -6.02 15.08 3.65
N GLY A 206 -6.31 15.81 4.71
CA GLY A 206 -6.67 17.23 4.62
C GLY A 206 -7.95 17.53 3.82
N GLY A 207 -8.91 16.60 3.78
CA GLY A 207 -10.13 16.73 2.98
C GLY A 207 -9.94 16.40 1.50
N LEU A 208 -8.82 15.75 1.15
CA LEU A 208 -8.52 15.30 -0.20
C LEU A 208 -8.31 13.79 -0.22
N LEU A 209 -8.68 13.18 -1.34
CA LEU A 209 -8.28 11.83 -1.72
C LEU A 209 -7.46 11.95 -3.01
N HIS A 210 -6.22 11.50 -2.93
CA HIS A 210 -5.36 11.30 -4.09
C HIS A 210 -5.33 9.82 -4.43
N VAL A 211 -5.41 9.47 -5.71
CA VAL A 211 -5.34 8.07 -6.16
C VAL A 211 -4.53 7.98 -7.44
N VAL A 212 -3.62 7.01 -7.50
CA VAL A 212 -2.93 6.71 -8.75
C VAL A 212 -3.76 5.73 -9.58
N GLY A 213 -3.97 6.06 -10.85
CA GLY A 213 -4.50 5.15 -11.84
C GLY A 213 -3.39 4.28 -12.41
N GLU A 214 -3.43 2.98 -12.10
CA GLU A 214 -2.43 2.04 -12.59
C GLU A 214 -2.49 1.88 -14.11
N LEU A 215 -3.67 2.04 -14.71
CA LEU A 215 -3.90 1.74 -16.11
C LEU A 215 -3.83 2.98 -17.01
N ASP A 216 -4.19 4.16 -16.50
CA ASP A 216 -4.10 5.42 -17.26
C ASP A 216 -2.79 6.20 -17.01
N GLY A 217 -2.07 5.91 -15.91
CA GLY A 217 -0.81 6.57 -15.59
C GLY A 217 -0.98 7.94 -14.94
N ASP A 218 -2.18 8.30 -14.48
CA ASP A 218 -2.48 9.60 -13.89
C ASP A 218 -2.61 9.53 -12.36
N LEU A 219 -2.33 10.67 -11.71
CA LEU A 219 -2.70 10.95 -10.34
C LEU A 219 -4.01 11.73 -10.35
N HIS A 220 -5.08 11.14 -9.82
CA HIS A 220 -6.39 11.79 -9.69
C HIS A 220 -6.58 12.35 -8.28
N THR A 221 -7.21 13.52 -8.19
CA THR A 221 -7.48 14.23 -6.93
C THR A 221 -8.97 14.48 -6.78
N PHE A 222 -9.48 14.22 -5.58
CA PHE A 222 -10.87 14.44 -5.20
C PHE A 222 -10.94 15.25 -3.90
N GLU A 223 -11.88 16.18 -3.81
CA GLU A 223 -12.32 16.76 -2.54
C GLU A 223 -13.26 15.75 -1.86
N VAL A 224 -12.97 15.39 -0.61
CA VAL A 224 -13.68 14.34 0.11
C VAL A 224 -14.02 14.74 1.54
N ASP A 225 -15.24 14.41 1.94
CA ASP A 225 -15.70 14.50 3.33
C ASP A 225 -16.68 13.35 3.65
N ALA A 226 -17.20 13.36 4.88
CA ALA A 226 -18.16 12.36 5.37
C ALA A 226 -19.47 12.28 4.55
N SER A 227 -19.74 13.26 3.69
CA SER A 227 -20.98 13.40 2.91
C SER A 227 -20.77 13.40 1.40
N SER A 228 -19.62 13.84 0.88
CA SER A 228 -19.37 13.99 -0.55
C SER A 228 -17.98 13.55 -0.99
N PHE A 229 -17.89 13.13 -2.26
CA PHE A 229 -16.66 12.96 -3.03
C PHE A 229 -16.83 13.75 -4.32
N ARG A 230 -15.91 14.67 -4.62
CA ARG A 230 -16.00 15.55 -5.79
C ARG A 230 -14.68 15.56 -6.54
N PRO A 231 -14.65 15.32 -7.86
CA PRO A 231 -13.43 15.44 -8.64
C PRO A 231 -12.85 16.85 -8.54
N ALA A 232 -11.54 16.95 -8.30
CA ALA A 232 -10.79 18.20 -8.25
C ALA A 232 -9.89 18.36 -9.49
N GLY A 233 -9.21 17.29 -9.91
CA GLY A 233 -8.39 17.29 -11.12
C GLY A 233 -7.55 16.02 -11.26
N SER A 234 -6.81 15.93 -12.37
CA SER A 234 -5.80 14.88 -12.58
C SER A 234 -4.48 15.48 -13.05
N THR A 235 -3.38 14.78 -12.82
CA THR A 235 -2.04 15.17 -13.28
C THR A 235 -1.26 13.92 -13.67
N PRO A 236 -0.59 13.88 -14.83
CA PRO A 236 0.22 12.74 -15.22
C PRO A 236 1.30 12.40 -14.20
N THR A 237 1.53 11.10 -13.98
CA THR A 237 2.62 10.64 -13.11
C THR A 237 3.99 10.72 -13.76
N VAL A 238 4.07 11.01 -15.06
CA VAL A 238 5.31 11.14 -15.82
C VAL A 238 5.22 12.32 -16.78
N ALA A 239 6.32 13.01 -17.05
CA ALA A 239 6.34 14.20 -17.90
C ALA A 239 6.10 13.86 -19.38
N ARG A 240 6.50 12.65 -19.80
CA ARG A 240 6.25 12.14 -21.14
C ARG A 240 5.32 10.93 -21.07
N ALA A 241 4.12 11.12 -21.62
CA ALA A 241 3.14 10.06 -21.84
C ALA A 241 3.77 8.86 -22.58
N SER A 242 3.17 7.69 -22.37
CA SER A 242 3.56 6.47 -23.07
C SER A 242 3.58 6.70 -24.58
N SER A 243 4.65 6.26 -25.25
CA SER A 243 4.74 6.30 -26.73
C SER A 243 4.19 5.06 -27.42
N GLY A 244 3.63 4.10 -26.68
CA GLY A 244 3.07 2.88 -27.24
C GLY A 244 3.05 1.71 -26.25
N PRO A 245 2.60 0.52 -26.68
CA PRO A 245 2.38 -0.63 -25.81
C PRO A 245 3.62 -1.10 -25.02
N ASP A 246 4.81 -0.91 -25.60
CA ASP A 246 6.08 -1.31 -24.98
C ASP A 246 6.60 -0.29 -23.95
N ASP A 247 5.98 0.89 -23.86
CA ASP A 247 6.35 1.97 -22.95
C ASP A 247 5.39 1.97 -21.75
N VAL A 248 5.64 1.02 -20.84
CA VAL A 248 4.79 0.75 -19.66
C VAL A 248 4.91 1.88 -18.64
N VAL A 249 3.76 2.50 -18.32
CA VAL A 249 3.60 3.51 -17.27
C VAL A 249 2.54 2.99 -16.31
N GLN A 250 2.97 2.32 -15.24
CA GLN A 250 2.06 1.70 -14.27
C GLN A 250 2.37 2.18 -12.86
N PRO A 251 1.75 3.29 -12.42
CA PRO A 251 1.83 3.74 -11.05
C PRO A 251 1.55 2.61 -10.05
N SER A 252 2.33 2.54 -8.99
CA SER A 252 2.21 1.51 -7.95
C SER A 252 1.84 2.11 -6.61
N HIS A 253 2.75 2.77 -5.92
CA HIS A 253 2.49 3.32 -4.58
C HIS A 253 2.48 4.83 -4.58
N LEU A 254 1.63 5.41 -3.74
CA LEU A 254 1.48 6.84 -3.52
C LEU A 254 1.64 7.13 -2.03
N ASP A 255 2.47 8.10 -1.65
CA ASP A 255 2.60 8.52 -0.25
C ASP A 255 2.94 10.01 -0.13
N HIS A 256 2.57 10.61 1.00
CA HIS A 256 2.98 11.97 1.34
C HIS A 256 4.28 11.98 2.13
N ALA A 257 5.14 12.94 1.79
CA ALA A 257 6.25 13.26 2.67
C ALA A 257 5.76 13.71 4.06
N PRO A 258 6.56 13.52 5.13
CA PRO A 258 6.15 13.87 6.49
C PRO A 258 5.66 15.32 6.64
N SER A 259 6.29 16.29 5.97
CA SER A 259 5.84 17.68 6.00
C SER A 259 4.52 17.94 5.28
N GLY A 260 4.05 17.00 4.45
CA GLY A 260 2.89 17.14 3.57
C GLY A 260 3.11 18.04 2.35
N ARG A 261 4.32 18.57 2.16
CA ARG A 261 4.65 19.46 1.03
C ARG A 261 4.92 18.72 -0.28
N LEU A 262 5.25 17.44 -0.18
CA LEU A 262 5.49 16.57 -1.32
C LEU A 262 4.52 15.39 -1.28
N LEU A 263 4.20 14.91 -2.46
CA LEU A 263 3.53 13.64 -2.72
C LEU A 263 4.42 12.88 -3.70
N THR A 264 4.64 11.59 -3.47
CA THR A 264 5.48 10.77 -4.36
C THR A 264 4.71 9.58 -4.88
N ALA A 265 4.82 9.33 -6.17
CA ALA A 265 4.27 8.16 -6.82
C ALA A 265 5.41 7.30 -7.40
N LEU A 266 5.38 5.99 -7.17
CA LEU A 266 6.25 5.06 -7.88
C LEU A 266 5.60 4.68 -9.20
N VAL A 267 6.40 4.54 -10.27
CA VAL A 267 5.92 4.14 -11.59
C VAL A 267 6.71 2.93 -12.08
N ARG A 268 6.04 1.79 -12.19
CA ARG A 268 6.62 0.56 -12.76
C ARG A 268 6.69 0.64 -14.29
N GLY A 269 7.63 -0.08 -14.88
CA GLY A 269 7.94 -0.02 -16.30
C GLY A 269 8.91 1.12 -16.62
N ARG A 270 8.64 2.33 -16.11
CA ARG A 270 9.60 3.45 -16.09
C ARG A 270 10.64 3.32 -14.99
N ASP A 271 10.34 2.58 -13.94
CA ASP A 271 11.20 2.34 -12.78
C ASP A 271 11.69 3.65 -12.12
N THR A 272 10.73 4.56 -11.92
CA THR A 272 10.94 5.90 -11.35
C THR A 272 10.18 6.12 -10.04
N VAL A 273 10.65 7.10 -9.29
CA VAL A 273 9.83 7.86 -8.34
C VAL A 273 9.51 9.22 -8.95
N SER A 274 8.23 9.55 -9.04
CA SER A 274 7.72 10.85 -9.47
C SER A 274 7.41 11.69 -8.25
N VAL A 275 7.93 12.91 -8.23
CA VAL A 275 7.82 13.85 -7.10
C VAL A 275 6.89 14.98 -7.49
N PHE A 276 5.83 15.16 -6.72
CA PHE A 276 4.87 16.24 -6.90
C PHE A 276 5.04 17.29 -5.80
N GLU A 277 5.06 18.56 -6.19
CA GLU A 277 4.84 19.66 -5.27
C GLU A 277 3.36 19.68 -4.87
N ALA A 278 3.08 19.56 -3.58
CA ALA A 278 1.73 19.54 -3.01
C ALA A 278 1.51 20.75 -2.06
N THR A 279 2.06 21.92 -2.41
CA THR A 279 1.84 23.15 -1.65
C THR A 279 0.39 23.62 -1.75
N ASP A 280 -0.22 23.44 -2.93
CA ASP A 280 -1.66 23.30 -3.09
C ASP A 280 -1.97 21.82 -3.33
N ALA A 281 -2.35 21.11 -2.27
CA ALA A 281 -2.61 19.69 -2.35
C ALA A 281 -3.81 19.33 -3.25
N ALA A 282 -4.72 20.27 -3.54
CA ALA A 282 -5.82 20.02 -4.47
C ALA A 282 -5.36 19.97 -5.93
N HIS A 283 -4.17 20.52 -6.22
CA HIS A 283 -3.58 20.59 -7.55
C HIS A 283 -2.08 20.21 -7.50
N PRO A 284 -1.75 18.95 -7.16
CA PRO A 284 -0.36 18.51 -7.08
C PRO A 284 0.31 18.64 -8.44
N ARG A 285 1.53 19.20 -8.49
CA ARG A 285 2.25 19.43 -9.74
C ARG A 285 3.48 18.56 -9.82
N LEU A 286 3.60 17.76 -10.87
CA LEU A 286 4.81 16.98 -11.14
C LEU A 286 6.01 17.92 -11.27
N ALA A 287 7.00 17.74 -10.40
CA ALA A 287 8.19 18.57 -10.32
C ALA A 287 9.43 17.83 -10.82
N GLU A 288 9.61 16.58 -10.39
CA GLU A 288 10.78 15.77 -10.71
C GLU A 288 10.40 14.31 -10.98
N GLU A 289 11.23 13.63 -11.78
CA GLU A 289 11.19 12.18 -11.97
C GLU A 289 12.60 11.65 -11.79
N HIS A 290 12.77 10.67 -10.91
CA HIS A 290 14.07 10.06 -10.64
C HIS A 290 14.02 8.58 -10.90
N ALA A 291 14.89 8.09 -11.80
CA ALA A 291 15.12 6.67 -11.97
C ALA A 291 15.68 6.09 -10.68
N ILE A 292 15.09 4.99 -10.20
CA ILE A 292 15.52 4.37 -8.93
C ILE A 292 16.76 3.48 -9.14
N GLY A 293 17.04 3.06 -10.38
CA GLY A 293 18.18 2.20 -10.70
C GLY A 293 18.00 0.71 -10.34
N ALA A 294 16.77 0.29 -10.08
CA ALA A 294 16.36 -1.09 -9.86
C ALA A 294 14.95 -1.28 -10.44
N SER A 295 14.57 -2.50 -10.82
CA SER A 295 13.33 -2.68 -11.59
C SER A 295 12.10 -2.91 -10.72
N TRP A 296 10.96 -2.41 -11.20
CA TRP A 296 9.63 -2.66 -10.68
C TRP A 296 9.40 -2.13 -9.25
N PRO A 297 9.49 -0.81 -9.03
CA PRO A 297 9.20 -0.20 -7.74
C PRO A 297 7.76 -0.47 -7.32
N ARG A 298 7.55 -1.22 -6.24
CA ARG A 298 6.21 -1.66 -5.82
C ARG A 298 5.66 -0.89 -4.64
N HIS A 299 6.52 -0.52 -3.69
CA HIS A 299 6.15 0.24 -2.51
C HIS A 299 7.34 1.07 -2.02
N HIS A 300 7.07 2.19 -1.35
CA HIS A 300 8.10 3.02 -0.76
C HIS A 300 7.65 3.56 0.58
N ALA A 301 8.62 4.00 1.37
CA ALA A 301 8.38 4.75 2.58
C ALA A 301 9.28 5.98 2.65
N HIS A 302 8.74 7.09 3.12
CA HIS A 302 9.54 8.27 3.41
C HIS A 302 10.47 8.05 4.61
N LEU A 303 11.77 8.27 4.38
CA LEU A 303 12.76 8.38 5.44
C LEU A 303 12.73 9.78 6.07
N ASP A 304 12.47 10.79 5.24
CA ASP A 304 12.22 12.18 5.59
C ASP A 304 11.60 12.90 4.36
N ASP A 305 11.61 14.24 4.36
CA ASP A 305 11.13 15.06 3.23
C ASP A 305 12.03 15.00 1.97
N ARG A 306 13.19 14.35 2.05
CA ARG A 306 14.22 14.32 0.99
C ARG A 306 14.55 12.91 0.53
N THR A 307 14.36 11.88 1.34
CA THR A 307 14.76 10.51 0.99
C THR A 307 13.62 9.54 1.18
N VAL A 308 13.47 8.62 0.22
CA VAL A 308 12.57 7.47 0.30
C VAL A 308 13.35 6.17 0.24
N ALA A 309 12.86 5.13 0.90
CA ALA A 309 13.30 3.75 0.71
C ALA A 309 12.26 3.01 -0.14
N VAL A 310 12.71 2.39 -1.23
CA VAL A 310 11.88 1.80 -2.28
C VAL A 310 12.13 0.29 -2.36
N ALA A 311 11.06 -0.50 -2.23
CA ALA A 311 11.06 -1.91 -2.55
C ALA A 311 10.95 -2.10 -4.07
N ALA A 312 12.06 -2.47 -4.71
CA ALA A 312 12.13 -2.77 -6.14
C ALA A 312 11.97 -4.28 -6.35
N GLN A 313 10.75 -4.70 -6.69
CA GLN A 313 10.34 -6.09 -6.72
C GLN A 313 11.21 -6.92 -7.68
N LEU A 314 11.31 -6.55 -8.95
CA LEU A 314 12.07 -7.33 -9.94
C LEU A 314 13.57 -7.00 -9.93
N GLY A 315 13.95 -5.95 -9.21
CA GLY A 315 15.36 -5.63 -8.95
C GLY A 315 15.98 -6.37 -7.77
N ASP A 316 15.18 -7.15 -7.03
CA ASP A 316 15.57 -7.85 -5.79
C ASP A 316 16.31 -6.94 -4.81
N ALA A 317 15.76 -5.74 -4.54
CA ALA A 317 16.45 -4.72 -3.77
C ALA A 317 15.56 -3.82 -2.93
N LEU A 318 16.10 -3.38 -1.80
CA LEU A 318 15.70 -2.12 -1.18
C LEU A 318 16.67 -1.01 -1.66
N VAL A 319 16.12 0.10 -2.14
CA VAL A 319 16.89 1.22 -2.69
C VAL A 319 16.49 2.53 -2.01
N GLU A 320 17.47 3.29 -1.53
CA GLU A 320 17.24 4.68 -1.14
C GLU A 320 17.35 5.60 -2.35
N VAL A 321 16.44 6.57 -2.45
CA VAL A 321 16.44 7.62 -3.49
C VAL A 321 16.38 8.99 -2.83
N ASP A 322 17.33 9.86 -3.18
CA ASP A 322 17.30 11.28 -2.85
C ASP A 322 16.37 12.01 -3.84
N LEU A 323 15.26 12.53 -3.32
CA LEU A 323 14.19 13.20 -4.08
C LEU A 323 14.57 14.59 -4.61
N VAL A 324 15.77 15.09 -4.29
CA VAL A 324 16.27 16.39 -4.76
C VAL A 324 17.32 16.18 -5.84
N THR A 325 18.23 15.23 -5.65
CA THR A 325 19.35 15.01 -6.57
C THR A 325 19.14 13.83 -7.51
N GLY A 326 18.13 13.00 -7.27
CA GLY A 326 17.93 11.71 -7.94
C GLY A 326 19.04 10.68 -7.65
N ALA A 327 19.86 10.91 -6.62
CA ALA A 327 20.93 9.98 -6.27
C ALA A 327 20.34 8.72 -5.65
N THR A 328 20.80 7.55 -6.09
CA THR A 328 20.28 6.26 -5.63
C THR A 328 21.34 5.44 -4.92
N ARG A 329 20.91 4.64 -3.95
CA ARG A 329 21.77 3.70 -3.23
C ARG A 329 21.01 2.42 -2.95
N ARG A 330 21.45 1.31 -3.54
CA ARG A 330 21.00 -0.03 -3.13
C ARG A 330 21.49 -0.30 -1.72
N VAL A 331 20.57 -0.53 -0.79
CA VAL A 331 20.87 -0.65 0.65
C VAL A 331 20.70 -2.06 1.20
N LEU A 332 19.86 -2.89 0.57
CA LEU A 332 19.73 -4.31 0.87
C LEU A 332 19.49 -5.11 -0.41
N ASP A 333 20.08 -6.30 -0.47
CA ASP A 333 19.67 -7.36 -1.38
C ASP A 333 18.54 -8.13 -0.72
N LEU A 334 17.37 -8.15 -1.36
CA LEU A 334 16.17 -8.77 -0.81
C LEU A 334 15.39 -9.36 -1.96
N THR A 335 15.01 -10.63 -1.90
CA THR A 335 14.23 -11.26 -2.98
C THR A 335 12.84 -10.65 -3.03
N ALA A 336 12.44 -10.19 -4.22
CA ALA A 336 11.12 -9.70 -4.57
C ALA A 336 10.39 -8.84 -3.51
N PRO A 337 11.01 -7.77 -2.96
CA PRO A 337 10.40 -6.94 -1.94
C PRO A 337 9.23 -6.15 -2.53
N THR A 338 8.15 -6.07 -1.77
CA THR A 338 6.91 -5.45 -2.21
C THR A 338 6.26 -4.51 -1.21
N CYS A 339 6.70 -4.52 0.05
CA CYS A 339 6.20 -3.61 1.09
C CYS A 339 7.35 -3.12 1.97
N VAL A 340 7.31 -1.83 2.33
CA VAL A 340 8.25 -1.18 3.25
C VAL A 340 7.43 -0.34 4.21
N LEU A 341 7.28 -0.79 5.44
CA LEU A 341 6.47 -0.15 6.47
C LEU A 341 7.36 0.40 7.58
N PRO A 342 7.51 1.72 7.75
CA PRO A 342 8.14 2.29 8.94
C PRO A 342 7.34 1.93 10.20
N ILE A 343 8.03 1.61 11.29
CA ILE A 343 7.37 1.21 12.54
C ILE A 343 7.82 2.02 13.77
N ASP A 344 8.56 3.10 13.56
CA ASP A 344 8.98 4.04 14.62
C ASP A 344 8.39 5.43 14.42
#